data_AF-A0A3D0XHC7-F1
#
_entry.id   AF-A0A3D0XHC7-F1
#
_cell.length_a   1.000
_cell.length_b   1.000
_cell.length_c   1.000
_cell.angle_alpha   90.00
_cell.angle_beta   90.00
_cell.angle_gamma   90.00
#
_symmetry.space_group_name_H-M   'P 1'
#
loop_
_entity.id
_entity.type
_entity.pdbx_description
1 polymer ?
#
loop_
_entity_poly.entity_id
_entity_poly.type
_entity_poly.pdbx_seq_one_letter_code
_entity_poly.pdbx_strand_id
1 'polypeptide(L)'
;MQKTFLKSQPLLAMASWSMVWLVLSGAAASSPDLLPPGYEPRPLGLHALRGGNIIVSPSLTLTNAMLIIEGNTIVRVAEDLTPPTGARVWDMTGTTLYPGFIDPYVLTTTGGEKPQ
;
A
#
# COMPACT_ATOMS: atom_id res chain seq x y z
N MET A 1 -9.59 32.34 64.58
CA MET A 1 -10.70 33.21 64.12
C MET A 1 -10.67 33.18 62.61
N GLN A 2 -11.64 32.76 61.80
CA GLN A 2 -13.07 32.40 61.92
C GLN A 2 -13.26 31.06 61.15
N LYS A 3 -13.76 29.98 61.76
CA LYS A 3 -15.13 29.43 61.59
C LYS A 3 -15.88 29.86 60.30
N THR A 4 -16.24 28.90 59.44
CA THR A 4 -17.64 28.45 59.27
C THR A 4 -17.96 27.85 57.88
N PHE A 5 -18.27 26.54 57.91
CA PHE A 5 -19.33 25.82 57.20
C PHE A 5 -19.32 25.75 55.65
N LEU A 6 -19.06 24.58 55.07
CA LEU A 6 -20.01 23.47 54.83
C LEU A 6 -20.85 23.70 53.56
N LYS A 7 -20.48 23.03 52.46
CA LYS A 7 -21.49 22.45 51.58
C LYS A 7 -20.95 21.18 50.93
N SER A 8 -21.23 20.08 51.62
CA SER A 8 -21.14 18.73 51.13
C SER A 8 -22.47 18.34 50.44
N GLN A 9 -22.34 17.37 49.53
CA GLN A 9 -23.34 16.36 49.14
C GLN A 9 -24.24 16.59 47.90
N PRO A 10 -24.61 15.47 47.23
CA PRO A 10 -24.52 15.26 45.79
C PRO A 10 -25.91 14.96 45.17
N LEU A 11 -25.93 14.29 44.01
CA LEU A 11 -27.10 13.81 43.28
C LEU A 11 -27.87 14.87 42.48
N LEU A 12 -27.61 14.90 41.17
CA LEU A 12 -28.71 14.88 40.21
C LEU A 12 -28.26 14.25 38.88
N ALA A 13 -28.86 13.11 38.56
CA ALA A 13 -29.10 12.55 37.23
C ALA A 13 -27.86 12.40 36.32
N MET A 14 -27.19 11.26 36.20
CA MET A 14 -27.76 9.97 35.78
C MET A 14 -28.95 10.15 34.82
N ALA A 15 -28.73 10.67 33.62
CA ALA A 15 -29.61 10.47 32.46
C ALA A 15 -29.04 11.10 31.17
N SER A 16 -27.91 10.60 30.67
CA SER A 16 -27.64 10.71 29.23
C SER A 16 -26.60 9.66 28.78
N TRP A 17 -26.77 8.45 29.28
CA TRP A 17 -26.19 7.24 28.70
C TRP A 17 -27.39 6.49 28.12
N SER A 18 -27.41 6.23 26.81
CA SER A 18 -28.45 5.51 26.04
C SER A 18 -29.24 6.34 25.01
N MET A 19 -28.55 7.04 24.11
CA MET A 19 -29.05 7.35 22.77
C MET A 19 -27.81 7.85 22.02
N VAL A 20 -27.00 7.00 21.41
CA VAL A 20 -27.12 6.62 19.99
C VAL A 20 -26.44 5.26 19.85
N TRP A 21 -27.18 4.19 20.13
CA TRP A 21 -26.86 2.88 19.57
C TRP A 21 -27.66 2.75 18.26
N LEU A 22 -27.04 2.11 17.26
CA LEU A 22 -27.58 1.75 15.95
C LEU A 22 -27.41 2.79 14.83
N VAL A 23 -26.17 3.01 14.40
CA VAL A 23 -25.89 3.23 12.97
C VAL A 23 -25.28 1.95 12.42
N LEU A 24 -26.14 1.01 12.04
CA LEU A 24 -25.77 -0.18 11.28
C LEU A 24 -25.86 0.18 9.79
N SER A 25 -24.88 0.94 9.29
CA SER A 25 -24.76 1.22 7.85
C SER A 25 -24.04 0.05 7.18
N GLY A 26 -24.78 -0.67 6.35
CA GLY A 26 -24.35 -1.88 5.66
C GLY A 26 -23.08 -1.69 4.83
N ALA A 27 -22.08 -2.51 5.12
CA ALA A 27 -21.04 -2.81 4.15
C ALA A 27 -21.67 -3.69 3.06
N ALA A 28 -21.84 -3.16 1.86
CA ALA A 28 -22.08 -3.98 0.69
C ALA A 28 -20.82 -4.83 0.47
N ALA A 29 -20.90 -6.12 0.80
CA ALA A 29 -19.88 -7.08 0.42
C ALA A 29 -19.92 -7.23 -1.11
N SER A 30 -18.84 -6.81 -1.78
CA SER A 30 -18.64 -7.07 -3.20
C SER A 30 -18.41 -8.57 -3.42
N SER A 31 -19.34 -9.23 -4.10
CA SER A 31 -19.21 -10.63 -4.49
C SER A 31 -18.09 -10.81 -5.51
N PRO A 32 -17.22 -11.83 -5.38
CA PRO A 32 -16.31 -12.20 -6.46
C PRO A 32 -17.13 -12.70 -7.67
N ASP A 33 -16.86 -12.13 -8.83
CA ASP A 33 -17.43 -12.50 -10.12
C ASP A 33 -16.92 -13.91 -10.47
N LEU A 34 -17.75 -14.94 -10.22
CA LEU A 34 -17.42 -16.34 -10.54
C LEU A 34 -17.66 -16.54 -12.04
N LEU A 35 -16.62 -16.27 -12.82
CA LEU A 35 -16.62 -16.44 -14.26
C LEU A 35 -16.58 -17.94 -14.63
N PRO A 36 -17.08 -18.32 -15.83
CA PRO A 36 -17.00 -19.69 -16.34
C PRO A 36 -15.58 -20.27 -16.26
N PRO A 37 -15.43 -21.61 -16.15
CA PRO A 37 -14.11 -22.25 -16.21
C PRO A 37 -13.40 -21.87 -17.53
N GLY A 38 -12.19 -21.32 -17.44
CA GLY A 38 -11.42 -20.80 -18.58
C GLY A 38 -11.17 -19.29 -18.57
N TYR A 39 -11.74 -18.55 -17.61
CA TYR A 39 -11.31 -17.18 -17.31
C TYR A 39 -10.14 -17.20 -16.33
N GLU A 40 -9.01 -16.60 -16.73
CA GLU A 40 -7.89 -16.33 -15.83
C GLU A 40 -8.35 -15.37 -14.71
N PRO A 41 -8.01 -15.64 -13.44
CA PRO A 41 -8.22 -14.67 -12.36
C PRO A 41 -7.58 -13.34 -12.76
N ARG A 42 -8.31 -12.23 -12.61
CA ARG A 42 -7.72 -10.90 -12.83
C ARG A 42 -6.47 -10.79 -11.94
N PRO A 43 -5.28 -10.54 -12.52
CA PRO A 43 -4.07 -10.45 -11.73
C PRO A 43 -4.23 -9.35 -10.70
N LEU A 44 -3.81 -9.64 -9.47
CA LEU A 44 -3.78 -8.67 -8.39
C LEU A 44 -2.87 -7.54 -8.87
N GLY A 45 -3.45 -6.37 -9.16
CA GLY A 45 -2.68 -5.20 -9.55
C GLY A 45 -1.78 -4.67 -8.43
N LEU A 46 -1.82 -5.25 -7.24
CA LEU A 46 -1.06 -4.82 -6.07
C LEU A 46 0.11 -5.78 -5.81
N HIS A 47 1.33 -5.24 -5.84
CA HIS A 47 2.56 -5.98 -5.64
C HIS A 47 3.41 -5.33 -4.55
N ALA A 48 4.03 -6.14 -3.71
CA ALA A 48 4.97 -5.71 -2.68
C ALA A 48 6.30 -6.45 -2.85
N LEU A 49 7.33 -5.75 -3.30
CA LEU A 49 8.68 -6.28 -3.45
C LEU A 49 9.44 -5.97 -2.16
N ARG A 50 9.84 -6.99 -1.40
CA ARG A 50 10.37 -6.85 -0.02
C ARG A 50 11.84 -7.26 0.06
N GLY A 51 12.62 -6.51 0.84
CA GLY A 51 13.96 -6.90 1.29
C GLY A 51 15.08 -6.61 0.29
N GLY A 52 14.78 -5.89 -0.78
CA GLY A 52 15.77 -5.50 -1.79
C GLY A 52 16.46 -4.19 -1.46
N ASN A 53 17.65 -3.98 -2.03
CA ASN A 53 18.32 -2.68 -2.01
C ASN A 53 17.76 -1.82 -3.15
N ILE A 54 17.11 -0.71 -2.84
CA ILE A 54 16.38 0.09 -3.83
C ILE A 54 17.11 1.41 -4.08
N ILE A 55 17.44 1.67 -5.34
CA ILE A 55 18.09 2.90 -5.76
C ILE A 55 17.02 3.83 -6.29
N VAL A 56 16.72 4.88 -5.53
CA VAL A 56 15.66 5.85 -5.86
C VAL A 56 16.22 6.99 -6.69
N SER A 57 17.42 7.45 -6.34
CA SER A 57 18.13 8.50 -7.06
C SER A 57 19.64 8.29 -6.92
N PRO A 58 20.49 9.00 -7.68
CA PRO A 58 21.94 8.85 -7.59
C PRO A 58 22.51 9.07 -6.18
N SER A 59 21.80 9.83 -5.34
CA SER A 59 22.19 10.14 -3.97
C SER A 59 21.37 9.43 -2.89
N LEU A 60 20.35 8.65 -3.27
CA LEU A 60 19.45 7.99 -2.33
C LEU A 60 19.30 6.51 -2.67
N THR A 61 19.84 5.69 -1.77
CA THR A 61 19.69 4.24 -1.78
C THR A 61 19.08 3.82 -0.44
N LEU A 62 18.04 2.99 -0.50
CA LEU A 62 17.39 2.40 0.65
C LEU A 62 17.80 0.93 0.74
N THR A 63 18.26 0.49 1.91
CA THR A 63 18.80 -0.87 2.09
C THR A 63 17.75 -1.74 2.77
N ASN A 64 17.60 -3.00 2.31
CA ASN A 64 16.57 -3.91 2.84
C ASN A 64 15.16 -3.30 2.85
N ALA A 65 14.82 -2.60 1.76
CA ALA A 65 13.59 -1.82 1.65
C ALA A 65 12.48 -2.58 0.92
N MET A 66 11.29 -1.97 0.94
CA MET A 66 10.12 -2.47 0.24
C MET A 66 9.58 -1.45 -0.76
N LEU A 67 9.22 -1.96 -1.94
CA LEU A 67 8.58 -1.23 -3.04
C LEU A 67 7.15 -1.75 -3.21
N ILE A 68 6.18 -0.84 -3.17
CA ILE A 68 4.76 -1.16 -3.40
C ILE A 68 4.34 -0.61 -4.77
N ILE A 69 3.79 -1.48 -5.61
CA ILE A 69 3.32 -1.17 -6.95
C ILE A 69 1.81 -1.44 -7.00
N GLU A 70 1.05 -0.47 -7.50
CA GLU A 70 -0.38 -0.60 -7.78
C GLU A 70 -0.63 -0.31 -9.27
N GLY A 71 -1.00 -1.35 -10.01
CA GLY A 71 -1.14 -1.37 -11.45
C GLY A 71 0.17 -0.96 -12.13
N ASN A 72 0.19 0.27 -12.64
CA ASN A 72 1.30 0.85 -13.38
C ASN A 72 2.08 1.90 -12.57
N THR A 73 1.73 2.11 -11.30
CA THR A 73 2.29 3.18 -10.47
C THR A 73 3.01 2.62 -9.26
N ILE A 74 4.19 3.18 -8.95
CA ILE A 74 4.85 2.97 -7.67
C ILE A 74 4.17 3.88 -6.63
N VAL A 75 3.49 3.30 -5.66
CA VAL A 75 2.75 4.06 -4.64
C VAL A 75 3.57 4.39 -3.41
N ARG A 76 4.59 3.56 -3.09
CA ARG A 76 5.43 3.76 -1.92
C ARG A 76 6.76 3.01 -2.01
N VAL A 77 7.81 3.62 -1.45
CA VAL A 77 9.13 3.01 -1.24
C VAL A 77 9.62 3.40 0.16
N ALA A 78 9.93 2.44 1.03
CA ALA A 78 10.55 2.69 2.35
C ALA A 78 11.09 1.39 2.98
N GLU A 79 11.95 1.52 4.00
CA GLU A 79 12.61 0.40 4.70
C GLU A 79 11.65 -0.37 5.61
N ASP A 80 10.86 0.34 6.42
CA ASP A 80 9.96 -0.24 7.41
C ASP A 80 8.50 -0.29 6.94
N LEU A 81 8.23 -1.03 5.86
CA LEU A 81 6.86 -1.22 5.37
C LEU A 81 6.32 -2.60 5.70
N THR A 82 5.04 -2.62 6.07
CA THR A 82 4.22 -3.83 6.08
C THR A 82 3.59 -4.02 4.71
N PRO A 83 3.61 -5.22 4.12
CA PRO A 83 2.93 -5.48 2.87
C PRO A 83 1.42 -5.20 3.01
N PRO A 84 0.79 -4.46 2.09
CA PRO A 84 -0.64 -4.18 2.15
C PRO A 84 -1.45 -5.47 1.92
N THR A 85 -2.64 -5.52 2.52
CA THR A 85 -3.53 -6.68 2.41
C THR A 85 -3.93 -6.93 0.95
N GLY A 86 -3.82 -8.18 0.50
CA GLY A 86 -4.13 -8.56 -0.89
C GLY A 86 -3.01 -8.28 -1.89
N ALA A 87 -1.87 -7.74 -1.45
CA ALA A 87 -0.69 -7.61 -2.30
C ALA A 87 -0.03 -8.96 -2.53
N ARG A 88 0.41 -9.21 -3.78
CA ARG A 88 1.34 -10.31 -4.04
C ARG A 88 2.73 -9.90 -3.56
N VAL A 89 3.26 -10.66 -2.60
CA VAL A 89 4.58 -10.40 -2.02
C VAL A 89 5.66 -11.12 -2.83
N TRP A 90 6.72 -10.39 -3.16
CA TRP A 90 7.91 -10.88 -3.85
C TRP A 90 9.11 -10.70 -2.92
N ASP A 91 9.84 -11.78 -2.63
CA ASP A 91 11.06 -11.72 -1.83
C ASP A 91 12.25 -11.36 -2.70
N MET A 92 12.80 -10.17 -2.45
CA MET A 92 13.90 -9.55 -3.18
C MET A 92 15.19 -9.50 -2.34
N THR A 93 15.27 -10.30 -1.26
CA THR A 93 16.44 -10.33 -0.39
C THR A 93 17.73 -10.60 -1.17
N GLY A 94 18.75 -9.77 -0.95
CA GLY A 94 20.05 -9.88 -1.64
C GLY A 94 20.05 -9.37 -3.08
N THR A 95 18.95 -8.81 -3.57
CA THR A 95 18.88 -8.19 -4.90
C THR A 95 18.96 -6.66 -4.82
N THR A 96 19.30 -6.02 -5.94
CA THR A 96 19.29 -4.56 -6.08
C THR A 96 18.29 -4.14 -7.14
N LEU A 97 17.33 -3.30 -6.77
CA LEU A 97 16.29 -2.75 -7.63
C LEU A 97 16.75 -1.39 -8.16
N TYR A 98 16.82 -1.29 -9.49
CA TYR A 98 17.09 -0.05 -10.20
C TYR A 98 15.83 0.43 -10.94
N PRO A 99 15.71 1.76 -11.19
CA PRO A 99 14.80 2.26 -12.19
C PRO A 99 15.12 1.64 -13.56
N GLY A 100 14.09 1.46 -14.39
CA GLY A 100 14.28 1.00 -15.76
C GLY A 100 15.21 1.95 -16.53
N PHE A 101 16.18 1.38 -17.25
CA PHE A 101 17.08 2.19 -18.07
C PHE A 101 16.35 2.75 -19.29
N ILE A 102 16.71 3.98 -19.64
CA ILE A 102 16.17 4.70 -20.80
C ILE A 102 17.31 4.85 -21.80
N ASP A 103 17.10 4.36 -23.02
CA ASP A 103 18.00 4.60 -24.14
C ASP A 103 17.44 5.75 -25.00
N PRO A 104 18.08 6.94 -25.00
CA PRO A 104 17.59 8.08 -25.76
C PRO A 104 17.87 7.97 -27.26
N TYR A 105 18.74 7.06 -27.71
CA TYR A 105 19.13 7.00 -29.12
C TYR A 105 19.59 5.60 -29.55
N VAL A 106 18.72 4.92 -30.31
CA VAL A 106 19.03 3.68 -31.01
C VAL A 106 19.00 3.91 -32.51
N LEU A 107 20.11 3.60 -33.18
CA LEU A 107 20.19 3.51 -34.64
C LEU A 107 19.63 2.15 -35.10
N THR A 108 18.37 2.13 -35.54
CA THR A 108 17.78 0.94 -36.18
C THR A 108 18.13 0.91 -37.66
N THR A 109 19.39 0.65 -38.01
CA THR A 109 19.74 0.29 -39.39
C THR A 109 19.39 -1.19 -39.60
N THR A 110 18.21 -1.43 -40.17
CA THR A 110 17.84 -2.70 -40.79
C THR A 110 18.05 -2.51 -42.29
N GLY A 111 19.07 -3.17 -42.85
CA GLY A 111 19.34 -3.12 -44.28
C GLY A 111 20.77 -3.48 -44.67
N GLY A 112 21.28 -4.62 -44.20
CA GLY A 112 22.45 -5.24 -44.80
C GLY A 112 22.05 -5.91 -46.12
N GLU A 113 21.88 -5.14 -47.20
CA GLU A 113 21.91 -5.72 -48.53
C GLU A 113 23.35 -6.11 -48.88
N LYS A 114 23.56 -7.41 -49.10
CA LYS A 114 24.80 -7.95 -49.64
C LYS A 114 24.88 -7.59 -51.13
N PRO A 115 25.98 -6.99 -51.62
CA PRO A 115 26.16 -6.76 -53.05
C PRO A 115 26.18 -8.11 -53.77
N GLN A 116 25.39 -8.24 -54.84
CA GLN A 116 25.47 -9.37 -55.77
C GLN A 116 26.69 -9.25 -56.69
#